data_AF-A0A285NHB1-F1
#
_entry.id   AF-A0A285NHB1-F1
#
_cell.length_a   1.000
_cell.length_b   1.000
_cell.length_c   1.000
_cell.angle_alpha   90.00
_cell.angle_beta   90.00
_cell.angle_gamma   90.00
#
_symmetry.space_group_name_H-M   'P 1'
#
loop_
_entity.id
_entity.type
_entity.pdbx_description
1 polymer ?
#
loop_
_entity_poly.entity_id
_entity_poly.type
_entity_poly.pdbx_seq_one_letter_code
_entity_poly.pdbx_strand_id
1 'polypeptide(L)'
;VSYTAGATSGDADTFTITNYASTSDADNAELVTQFNDILKQVDKLAADSSFNGINLINGTGSDLTVAFNEHRDDKKSELVIKSADLTSSGLKISDASSLSADESNLKLDSLSEALTTLRKQASTFGSNLSTVQIRKDYTKESINTLQTGADALVLADSNEEGANMLALQTRQQLSTTALSLASQADQAVTRFLRA
;
A
#
# COMPACT_ATOMS: atom_id res chain seq x y z
N VAL A 1 24.00 -48.03 32.28
CA VAL A 1 24.95 -49.16 32.33
C VAL A 1 24.71 -49.89 33.64
N SER A 2 24.50 -51.20 33.59
CA SER A 2 24.32 -52.03 34.79
C SER A 2 25.22 -53.23 34.71
N TYR A 3 25.77 -53.60 35.86
CA TYR A 3 26.61 -54.77 36.02
C TYR A 3 25.88 -55.78 36.90
N THR A 4 25.90 -57.04 36.48
CA THR A 4 25.41 -58.15 37.30
C THR A 4 26.50 -59.21 37.34
N ALA A 5 27.04 -59.44 38.54
CA ALA A 5 28.04 -60.48 38.77
C ALA A 5 27.40 -61.87 38.60
N GLY A 6 28.14 -62.81 38.02
CA GLY A 6 27.77 -64.22 37.97
C GLY A 6 27.57 -64.76 39.39
N ALA A 7 26.45 -65.43 39.62
CA ALA A 7 26.07 -65.85 40.98
C ALA A 7 26.89 -67.05 41.48
N THR A 8 27.55 -67.81 40.60
CA THR A 8 28.37 -68.99 40.96
C THR A 8 29.68 -69.09 40.18
N SER A 9 30.61 -69.92 40.67
CA SER A 9 31.93 -70.12 40.07
C SER A 9 31.82 -70.78 38.69
N GLY A 10 32.18 -70.04 37.65
CA GLY A 10 32.10 -70.47 36.25
C GLY A 10 31.07 -69.71 35.41
N ASP A 11 30.19 -68.94 36.04
CA ASP A 11 29.26 -68.07 35.33
C ASP A 11 29.96 -66.81 34.81
N ALA A 12 29.60 -66.37 33.60
CA ALA A 12 30.13 -65.16 33.02
C ALA A 12 29.47 -63.91 33.64
N ASP A 13 30.28 -62.97 34.09
CA ASP A 13 29.81 -61.65 34.49
C ASP A 13 29.19 -60.93 33.30
N THR A 14 27.97 -60.41 33.47
CA THR A 14 27.26 -59.73 32.38
C THR A 14 27.37 -58.21 32.57
N PHE A 15 28.14 -57.59 31.68
CA PHE A 15 28.23 -56.13 31.58
C PHE A 15 27.25 -55.64 30.52
N THR A 16 26.12 -55.08 30.96
CA THR A 16 25.10 -54.57 30.03
C THR A 16 25.26 -53.06 29.90
N ILE A 17 25.77 -52.62 28.76
CA ILE A 17 25.63 -51.22 28.33
C ILE A 17 24.27 -51.09 27.66
N THR A 18 23.28 -50.56 28.38
CA THR A 18 22.07 -50.04 27.75
C THR A 18 22.48 -48.87 26.87
N ASN A 19 22.48 -49.07 25.55
CA ASN A 19 22.58 -47.98 24.60
C ASN A 19 21.31 -47.13 24.72
N TYR A 20 21.45 -45.91 25.23
CA TYR A 20 20.36 -44.92 25.22
C TYR A 20 20.23 -44.22 23.87
N ALA A 21 21.02 -44.57 22.86
CA ALA A 21 20.76 -44.10 21.51
C ALA A 21 19.58 -44.89 20.90
N SER A 22 18.37 -44.50 21.31
CA SER A 22 17.31 -44.32 20.31
C SER A 22 17.76 -43.21 19.38
N THR A 23 17.45 -43.33 18.10
CA THR A 23 17.76 -42.35 17.04
C THR A 23 16.96 -41.04 17.15
N SER A 24 16.52 -40.67 18.36
CA SER A 24 15.63 -39.57 18.72
C SER A 24 15.82 -39.32 20.21
N ASP A 25 15.99 -38.06 20.65
CA ASP A 25 15.15 -37.47 21.72
C ASP A 25 15.59 -36.10 22.25
N ALA A 26 16.86 -35.68 22.13
CA ALA A 26 17.26 -34.32 22.52
C ALA A 26 17.28 -33.36 21.32
N ASP A 27 18.13 -33.64 20.33
CA ASP A 27 18.33 -32.75 19.16
C ASP A 27 17.07 -32.66 18.28
N ASN A 28 16.36 -33.76 18.08
CA ASN A 28 15.10 -33.75 17.31
C ASN A 28 13.98 -33.03 18.06
N ALA A 29 13.91 -33.15 19.38
CA ALA A 29 12.93 -32.42 20.19
C ALA A 29 13.23 -30.91 20.20
N GLU A 30 14.51 -30.54 20.20
CA GLU A 30 14.95 -29.15 20.04
C GLU A 30 14.57 -28.61 18.66
N LEU A 31 14.80 -29.36 17.57
CA LEU A 31 14.41 -28.97 16.21
C LEU A 31 12.89 -28.83 16.05
N VAL A 32 12.10 -29.72 16.65
CA VAL A 32 10.63 -29.59 16.71
C VAL A 32 10.23 -28.31 17.43
N THR A 33 10.88 -28.01 18.56
CA THR A 33 10.63 -26.79 19.32
C THR A 33 10.96 -25.54 18.49
N GLN A 34 12.13 -25.52 17.86
CA GLN A 34 12.55 -24.42 16.98
C GLN A 34 11.59 -24.22 15.80
N PHE A 35 11.13 -25.30 15.16
CA PHE A 35 10.15 -25.24 14.08
C PHE A 35 8.83 -24.59 14.56
N ASN A 36 8.28 -25.07 15.67
CA ASN A 36 7.04 -24.53 16.24
C ASN A 36 7.21 -23.07 16.69
N ASP A 37 8.39 -22.70 17.20
CA ASP A 37 8.68 -21.31 17.58
C ASP A 37 8.81 -20.38 16.36
N ILE A 38 9.37 -20.87 15.24
CA ILE A 38 9.37 -20.12 13.97
C ILE A 38 7.93 -19.92 13.48
N LEU A 39 7.05 -20.93 13.57
CA LEU A 39 5.64 -20.75 13.21
C LEU A 39 4.96 -19.67 14.07
N LYS A 40 5.21 -19.67 15.38
CA LYS A 40 4.73 -18.60 16.27
C LYS A 40 5.31 -17.23 15.89
N GLN A 41 6.55 -17.17 15.44
CA GLN A 41 7.15 -15.91 14.96
C GLN A 41 6.50 -15.45 13.65
N VAL A 42 6.16 -16.36 12.74
CA VAL A 42 5.39 -16.05 11.53
C VAL A 42 4.03 -15.47 11.90
N ASP A 43 3.33 -16.07 12.87
CA ASP A 43 2.03 -15.57 13.34
C ASP A 43 2.13 -14.20 13.99
N LYS A 44 3.16 -13.96 14.80
CA LYS A 44 3.45 -12.65 15.38
C LYS A 44 3.74 -11.61 14.30
N LEU A 45 4.58 -11.95 13.32
CA LEU A 45 4.90 -11.05 12.22
C LEU A 45 3.65 -10.72 11.40
N ALA A 46 2.81 -11.71 11.11
CA ALA A 46 1.54 -11.51 10.44
C ALA A 46 0.62 -10.58 11.26
N ALA A 47 0.51 -10.78 12.58
CA ALA A 47 -0.27 -9.92 13.48
C ALA A 47 0.26 -8.48 13.54
N ASP A 48 1.58 -8.29 13.59
CA ASP A 48 2.24 -6.99 13.71
C ASP A 48 2.25 -6.20 12.39
N SER A 49 2.05 -6.85 11.24
CA SER A 49 2.07 -6.25 9.90
C SER A 49 0.82 -5.41 9.57
N SER A 50 0.41 -4.55 10.50
CA SER A 50 -0.70 -3.61 10.35
C SER A 50 -0.22 -2.22 9.92
N PHE A 51 -1.03 -1.53 9.12
CA PHE A 51 -0.82 -0.13 8.75
C PHE A 51 -2.10 0.66 8.98
N ASN A 52 -2.02 1.73 9.77
CA ASN A 52 -3.17 2.56 10.17
C ASN A 52 -4.37 1.73 10.68
N GLY A 53 -4.09 0.64 11.40
CA GLY A 53 -5.12 -0.25 11.96
C GLY A 53 -5.69 -1.29 10.99
N ILE A 54 -5.25 -1.32 9.73
CA ILE A 54 -5.64 -2.34 8.75
C ILE A 54 -4.53 -3.38 8.65
N ASN A 55 -4.89 -4.65 8.75
CA ASN A 55 -3.97 -5.76 8.53
C ASN A 55 -4.52 -6.66 7.41
N LEU A 56 -3.75 -6.79 6.33
CA LEU A 56 -4.15 -7.51 5.13
C LEU A 56 -3.74 -8.99 5.14
N ILE A 57 -2.97 -9.44 6.14
CA ILE A 57 -2.31 -10.75 6.13
C ILE A 57 -2.56 -11.61 7.38
N ASN A 58 -3.15 -11.06 8.44
CA ASN A 58 -3.40 -11.80 9.68
C ASN A 58 -4.73 -12.57 9.73
N GLY A 59 -5.46 -12.64 8.61
CA GLY A 59 -6.74 -13.36 8.56
C GLY A 59 -7.92 -12.69 9.26
N THR A 60 -7.80 -11.44 9.72
CA THR A 60 -8.92 -10.72 10.38
C THR A 60 -10.05 -10.30 9.42
N GLY A 61 -9.90 -10.52 8.10
CA GLY A 61 -10.90 -10.14 7.10
C GLY A 61 -10.95 -8.64 6.80
N SER A 62 -9.90 -7.89 7.18
CA SER A 62 -9.84 -6.43 7.02
C SER A 62 -9.41 -6.06 5.60
N ASP A 63 -10.36 -6.05 4.66
CA ASP A 63 -10.10 -5.61 3.27
C ASP A 63 -9.80 -4.10 3.20
N LEU A 64 -8.86 -3.71 2.32
CA LEU A 64 -8.57 -2.29 2.05
C LEU A 64 -9.25 -1.87 0.77
N THR A 65 -10.16 -0.89 0.85
CA THR A 65 -10.78 -0.27 -0.32
C THR A 65 -10.09 1.04 -0.66
N VAL A 66 -9.59 1.16 -1.87
CA VAL A 66 -8.97 2.38 -2.40
C VAL A 66 -9.92 3.00 -3.41
N ALA A 67 -10.50 4.14 -3.08
CA ALA A 67 -11.32 4.92 -4.01
C ALA A 67 -10.42 5.75 -4.94
N PHE A 68 -10.71 5.69 -6.24
CA PHE A 68 -10.02 6.46 -7.28
C PHE A 68 -10.81 7.70 -7.72
N ASN A 69 -12.07 7.82 -7.33
CA ASN A 69 -12.91 8.99 -7.58
C ASN A 69 -13.76 9.34 -6.34
N GLU A 70 -14.38 10.51 -6.38
CA GLU A 70 -15.18 11.08 -5.30
C GLU A 70 -16.64 10.57 -5.32
N HIS A 71 -17.01 9.82 -6.36
CA HIS A 71 -18.35 9.26 -6.51
C HIS A 71 -18.62 8.22 -5.42
N ARG A 72 -19.80 8.33 -4.80
CA ARG A 72 -20.31 7.38 -3.79
C ARG A 72 -21.51 6.57 -4.27
N ASP A 73 -21.85 6.70 -5.56
CA ASP A 73 -22.95 6.03 -6.24
C ASP A 73 -22.43 4.87 -7.10
N ASP A 74 -23.25 4.38 -8.02
CA ASP A 74 -22.90 3.27 -8.92
C ASP A 74 -21.78 3.61 -9.91
N LYS A 75 -21.34 4.88 -9.95
CA LYS A 75 -20.21 5.34 -10.77
C LYS A 75 -18.90 5.39 -9.97
N LYS A 76 -18.89 4.85 -8.75
CA LYS A 76 -17.65 4.72 -7.96
C LYS A 76 -16.61 3.90 -8.72
N SER A 77 -15.38 4.38 -8.69
CA SER A 77 -14.20 3.71 -9.23
C SER A 77 -13.31 3.39 -8.04
N GLU A 78 -13.20 2.11 -7.70
CA GLU A 78 -12.46 1.66 -6.53
C GLU A 78 -11.73 0.35 -6.79
N LEU A 79 -10.66 0.12 -6.02
CA LEU A 79 -9.97 -1.17 -5.94
C LEU A 79 -10.14 -1.72 -4.54
N VAL A 80 -10.75 -2.90 -4.44
CA VAL A 80 -10.83 -3.65 -3.18
C VAL A 80 -9.66 -4.63 -3.11
N ILE A 81 -8.71 -4.35 -2.23
CA ILE A 81 -7.60 -5.24 -1.91
C ILE A 81 -8.07 -6.20 -0.83
N LYS A 82 -8.29 -7.45 -1.24
CA LYS A 82 -8.71 -8.52 -0.35
C LYS A 82 -7.60 -8.90 0.63
N SER A 83 -7.97 -8.99 1.89
CA SER A 83 -7.14 -9.58 2.92
C SER A 83 -7.00 -11.08 2.70
N ALA A 84 -5.88 -11.63 3.13
CA ALA A 84 -5.60 -13.07 3.14
C ALA A 84 -5.13 -13.48 4.54
N ASP A 85 -5.31 -14.74 4.89
CA ASP A 85 -4.72 -15.31 6.09
C ASP A 85 -3.38 -15.96 5.74
N LEU A 86 -2.28 -15.31 6.12
CA LEU A 86 -0.91 -15.78 5.93
C LEU A 86 -0.27 -16.21 7.26
N THR A 87 -1.08 -16.46 8.30
CA THR A 87 -0.64 -17.12 9.53
C THR A 87 -0.40 -18.62 9.28
N SER A 88 0.21 -19.30 10.24
CA SER A 88 0.37 -20.76 10.27
C SER A 88 -0.95 -21.48 10.00
N SER A 89 -2.05 -21.00 10.58
CA SER A 89 -3.42 -21.50 10.35
C SER A 89 -3.88 -21.30 8.91
N GLY A 90 -3.77 -20.08 8.38
CA GLY A 90 -4.16 -19.76 7.00
C GLY A 90 -3.34 -20.48 5.94
N LEU A 91 -2.05 -20.68 6.22
CA LEU A 91 -1.10 -21.43 5.39
C LEU A 91 -1.20 -22.94 5.59
N LYS A 92 -2.07 -23.41 6.50
CA LYS A 92 -2.28 -24.83 6.84
C LYS A 92 -1.01 -25.53 7.34
N ILE A 93 -0.10 -24.79 7.96
CA ILE A 93 1.08 -25.36 8.59
C ILE A 93 0.76 -25.58 10.07
N SER A 94 0.65 -26.85 10.46
CA SER A 94 0.46 -27.23 11.87
C SER A 94 1.79 -27.43 12.57
N ASP A 95 1.78 -27.38 13.91
CA ASP A 95 2.93 -27.73 14.75
C ASP A 95 3.42 -29.16 14.47
N ALA A 96 4.73 -29.34 14.56
CA ALA A 96 5.36 -30.66 14.55
C ALA A 96 5.30 -31.28 15.96
N SER A 97 5.05 -32.58 16.01
CA SER A 97 5.03 -33.39 17.24
C SER A 97 6.25 -34.29 17.37
N SER A 98 6.81 -34.71 16.25
CA SER A 98 8.06 -35.47 16.13
C SER A 98 8.78 -35.13 14.83
N LEU A 99 9.93 -35.76 14.60
CA LEU A 99 10.62 -35.78 13.29
C LEU A 99 10.71 -37.22 12.75
N SER A 100 9.60 -37.97 12.85
CA SER A 100 9.48 -39.20 12.06
C SER A 100 9.60 -38.88 10.57
N ALA A 101 10.04 -39.86 9.77
CA ALA A 101 10.23 -39.67 8.33
C ALA A 101 8.92 -39.24 7.63
N ASP A 102 7.80 -39.82 8.04
CA ASP A 102 6.47 -39.52 7.48
C ASP A 102 6.01 -38.10 7.84
N GLU A 103 6.12 -37.71 9.13
CA GLU A 103 5.74 -36.36 9.55
C GLU A 103 6.62 -35.29 8.90
N SER A 104 7.93 -35.53 8.80
CA SER A 104 8.86 -34.61 8.17
C SER A 104 8.51 -34.36 6.69
N ASN A 105 8.18 -35.42 5.94
CA ASN A 105 7.75 -35.28 4.55
C ASN A 105 6.44 -34.49 4.43
N LEU A 106 5.45 -34.77 5.31
CA LEU A 106 4.20 -34.01 5.32
C LEU A 106 4.40 -32.52 5.63
N LYS A 107 5.34 -32.17 6.53
CA LYS A 107 5.67 -30.78 6.83
C LYS A 107 6.39 -30.10 5.66
N LEU A 108 7.28 -30.79 4.96
CA LEU A 108 7.94 -30.26 3.76
C LEU A 108 6.92 -29.97 2.65
N ASP A 109 5.95 -30.87 2.43
CA ASP A 109 4.87 -30.65 1.47
C ASP A 109 4.01 -29.44 1.87
N SER A 110 3.63 -29.35 3.15
CA SER A 110 2.86 -28.23 3.68
C SER A 110 3.61 -26.89 3.51
N LEU A 111 4.92 -26.86 3.77
CA LEU A 111 5.76 -25.68 3.57
C LEU A 111 5.86 -25.29 2.08
N SER A 112 5.94 -26.27 1.18
CA SER A 112 5.97 -26.04 -0.27
C SER A 112 4.65 -25.43 -0.77
N GLU A 113 3.52 -25.93 -0.29
CA GLU A 113 2.19 -25.38 -0.59
C GLU A 113 2.00 -23.98 -0.01
N ALA A 114 2.41 -23.77 1.23
CA ALA A 114 2.40 -22.47 1.89
C ALA A 114 3.23 -21.44 1.12
N LEU A 115 4.42 -21.81 0.67
CA LEU A 115 5.29 -20.94 -0.12
C LEU A 115 4.68 -20.59 -1.48
N THR A 116 4.03 -21.56 -2.14
CA THR A 116 3.26 -21.31 -3.37
C THR A 116 2.12 -20.33 -3.11
N THR A 117 1.40 -20.48 -2.01
CA THR A 117 0.31 -19.58 -1.60
C THR A 117 0.84 -18.17 -1.32
N LEU A 118 1.94 -18.04 -0.58
CA LEU A 118 2.59 -16.75 -0.30
C LEU A 118 3.01 -16.04 -1.60
N ARG A 119 3.59 -16.77 -2.57
CA ARG A 119 3.97 -16.21 -3.88
C ARG A 119 2.76 -15.74 -4.68
N LYS A 120 1.66 -16.50 -4.69
CA LYS A 120 0.42 -16.09 -5.34
C LYS A 120 -0.16 -14.82 -4.71
N GLN A 121 -0.17 -14.75 -3.38
CA GLN A 121 -0.65 -13.57 -2.67
C GLN A 121 0.24 -12.35 -2.91
N ALA A 122 1.56 -12.51 -2.84
CA ALA A 122 2.52 -11.46 -3.14
C ALA A 122 2.39 -10.94 -4.58
N SER A 123 2.20 -11.83 -5.56
CA SER A 123 1.93 -11.44 -6.95
C SER A 123 0.63 -10.62 -7.06
N THR A 124 -0.42 -11.02 -6.35
CA THR A 124 -1.71 -10.30 -6.34
C THR A 124 -1.55 -8.91 -5.73
N PHE A 125 -0.87 -8.79 -4.59
CA PHE A 125 -0.55 -7.49 -3.99
C PHE A 125 0.35 -6.63 -4.90
N GLY A 126 1.30 -7.23 -5.61
CA GLY A 126 2.13 -6.53 -6.60
C GLY A 126 1.32 -5.95 -7.75
N SER A 127 0.37 -6.71 -8.31
CA SER A 127 -0.54 -6.23 -9.35
C SER A 127 -1.46 -5.11 -8.85
N ASN A 128 -1.98 -5.23 -7.63
CA ASN A 128 -2.77 -4.18 -6.98
C ASN A 128 -1.95 -2.90 -6.78
N LEU A 129 -0.71 -3.02 -6.29
CA LEU A 129 0.20 -1.89 -6.13
C LEU A 129 0.48 -1.19 -7.46
N SER A 130 0.76 -1.95 -8.53
CA SER A 130 0.97 -1.38 -9.86
C SER A 130 -0.26 -0.62 -10.34
N THR A 131 -1.46 -1.15 -10.12
CA THR A 131 -2.72 -0.47 -10.46
C THR A 131 -2.87 0.86 -9.70
N VAL A 132 -2.62 0.85 -8.39
CA VAL A 132 -2.69 2.06 -7.56
C VAL A 132 -1.64 3.09 -7.99
N GLN A 133 -0.42 2.66 -8.32
CA GLN A 133 0.64 3.55 -8.82
C GLN A 133 0.25 4.21 -10.14
N ILE A 134 -0.21 3.43 -11.12
CA ILE A 134 -0.68 3.94 -12.41
C ILE A 134 -1.81 4.95 -12.23
N ARG A 135 -2.78 4.65 -11.36
CA ARG A 135 -3.89 5.58 -11.06
C ARG A 135 -3.41 6.85 -10.38
N LYS A 136 -2.50 6.75 -9.42
CA LYS A 136 -1.90 7.91 -8.74
C LYS A 136 -1.19 8.82 -9.75
N ASP A 137 -0.39 8.25 -10.66
CA ASP A 137 0.35 9.02 -11.65
C ASP A 137 -0.61 9.64 -12.68
N TYR A 138 -1.60 8.90 -13.17
CA TYR A 138 -2.66 9.43 -14.05
C TYR A 138 -3.41 10.60 -13.42
N THR A 139 -3.82 10.47 -12.15
CA THR A 139 -4.52 11.55 -11.44
C THR A 139 -3.62 12.77 -11.29
N LYS A 140 -2.33 12.58 -10.99
CA LYS A 140 -1.38 13.69 -10.88
C LYS A 140 -1.22 14.43 -12.22
N GLU A 141 -1.02 13.71 -13.32
CA GLU A 141 -0.90 14.34 -14.65
C GLU A 141 -2.21 15.00 -15.10
N SER A 142 -3.35 14.41 -14.76
CA SER A 142 -4.66 15.00 -15.01
C SER A 142 -4.84 16.31 -14.23
N ILE A 143 -4.43 16.34 -12.95
CA ILE A 143 -4.45 17.57 -12.14
C ILE A 143 -3.56 18.64 -12.76
N ASN A 144 -2.32 18.30 -13.15
CA ASN A 144 -1.40 19.26 -13.77
C ASN A 144 -1.97 19.85 -15.06
N THR A 145 -2.56 19.01 -15.91
CA THR A 145 -3.19 19.42 -17.17
C THR A 145 -4.40 20.31 -16.92
N LEU A 146 -5.28 19.92 -15.99
CA LEU A 146 -6.46 20.70 -15.63
C LEU A 146 -6.08 22.04 -14.99
N GLN A 147 -5.02 22.09 -14.19
CA GLN A 147 -4.49 23.33 -13.62
C GLN A 147 -4.00 24.25 -14.72
N THR A 148 -3.23 23.73 -15.68
CA THR A 148 -2.75 24.52 -16.83
C THR A 148 -3.91 25.00 -17.70
N GLY A 149 -4.91 24.16 -17.94
CA GLY A 149 -6.12 24.55 -18.68
C GLY A 149 -6.96 25.59 -17.95
N ALA A 150 -7.10 25.48 -16.63
CA ALA A 150 -7.77 26.47 -15.80
C ALA A 150 -7.01 27.80 -15.80
N ASP A 151 -5.68 27.76 -15.68
CA ASP A 151 -4.82 28.94 -15.78
C ASP A 151 -4.98 29.60 -17.15
N ALA A 152 -5.04 28.84 -18.25
CA ALA A 152 -5.28 29.39 -19.59
C ALA A 152 -6.69 30.01 -19.77
N LEU A 153 -7.71 29.53 -19.06
CA LEU A 153 -9.06 30.08 -19.10
C LEU A 153 -9.24 31.31 -18.20
N VAL A 154 -8.41 31.45 -17.16
CA VAL A 154 -8.51 32.53 -16.18
C VAL A 154 -7.44 33.61 -16.40
N LEU A 155 -6.28 33.28 -16.96
CA LEU A 155 -5.32 34.29 -17.39
C LEU A 155 -5.92 35.10 -18.52
N ALA A 156 -6.04 36.40 -18.28
CA ALA A 156 -6.25 37.35 -19.35
C ALA A 156 -4.96 37.55 -20.14
N ASP A 157 -5.08 37.72 -21.46
CA ASP A 157 -3.93 38.08 -22.30
C ASP A 157 -3.51 39.51 -21.97
N SER A 158 -2.34 39.68 -21.35
CA SER A 158 -1.80 40.98 -20.96
C SER A 158 -1.56 41.92 -22.14
N ASN A 159 -1.38 41.39 -23.36
CA ASN A 159 -1.30 42.20 -24.56
C ASN A 159 -2.67 42.74 -24.97
N GLU A 160 -3.72 41.91 -24.88
CA GLU A 160 -5.09 42.34 -25.20
C GLU A 160 -5.66 43.28 -24.14
N GLU A 161 -5.49 42.95 -22.85
CA GLU A 161 -5.84 43.87 -21.76
C GLU A 161 -5.01 45.15 -21.82
N GLY A 162 -3.72 45.07 -22.17
CA GLY A 162 -2.83 46.21 -22.34
C GLY A 162 -3.25 47.12 -23.50
N ALA A 163 -3.60 46.54 -24.66
CA ALA A 163 -4.11 47.28 -25.81
C ALA A 163 -5.49 47.88 -25.53
N ASN A 164 -6.37 47.16 -24.86
CA ASN A 164 -7.69 47.65 -24.46
C ASN A 164 -7.59 48.77 -23.42
N MET A 165 -6.68 48.67 -22.45
CA MET A 165 -6.38 49.74 -21.50
C MET A 165 -5.85 50.98 -22.21
N LEU A 166 -4.91 50.82 -23.16
CA LEU A 166 -4.38 51.94 -23.94
C LEU A 166 -5.48 52.59 -24.79
N ALA A 167 -6.28 51.78 -25.48
CA ALA A 167 -7.43 52.26 -26.25
C ALA A 167 -8.44 53.00 -25.36
N LEU A 168 -8.70 52.49 -24.15
CA LEU A 168 -9.59 53.13 -23.18
C LEU A 168 -9.00 54.47 -22.69
N GLN A 169 -7.70 54.54 -22.38
CA GLN A 169 -7.02 55.78 -22.02
C GLN A 169 -7.09 56.81 -23.15
N THR A 170 -6.84 56.41 -24.40
CA THR A 170 -6.99 57.29 -25.58
C THR A 170 -8.43 57.74 -25.74
N ARG A 171 -9.41 56.86 -25.55
CA ARG A 171 -10.83 57.22 -25.61
C ARG A 171 -11.23 58.18 -24.48
N GLN A 172 -10.69 58.02 -23.28
CA GLN A 172 -10.89 58.97 -22.17
C GLN A 172 -10.26 60.34 -22.47
N GLN A 173 -9.05 60.39 -23.01
CA GLN A 173 -8.39 61.63 -23.45
C GLN A 173 -9.18 62.33 -24.58
N LEU A 174 -9.70 61.57 -25.54
CA LEU A 174 -10.58 62.10 -26.58
C LEU A 174 -11.91 62.61 -26.00
N SER A 175 -12.46 61.91 -25.00
CA SER A 175 -13.70 62.33 -24.34
C SER A 175 -13.51 63.61 -23.52
N THR A 176 -12.40 63.76 -22.80
CA THR A 176 -12.09 64.97 -22.03
C THR A 176 -11.76 66.16 -22.92
N THR A 177 -11.02 65.94 -24.01
CA THR A 177 -10.77 66.99 -25.02
C THR A 177 -12.05 67.39 -25.76
N ALA A 178 -12.88 66.43 -26.16
CA ALA A 178 -14.19 66.71 -26.75
C ALA A 178 -15.11 67.48 -25.79
N LEU A 179 -15.14 67.12 -24.49
CA LEU A 179 -15.91 67.84 -23.47
C LEU A 179 -15.38 69.27 -23.24
N SER A 180 -14.05 69.43 -23.22
CA SER A 180 -13.41 70.75 -23.12
C SER A 180 -13.74 71.63 -24.33
N LEU A 181 -13.69 71.05 -25.54
CA LEU A 181 -14.07 71.74 -26.78
C LEU A 181 -15.56 72.09 -26.80
N ALA A 182 -16.44 71.20 -26.35
CA ALA A 182 -17.87 71.47 -26.24
C ALA A 182 -18.14 72.61 -25.24
N SER A 183 -17.52 72.59 -24.05
CA SER A 183 -17.64 73.66 -23.05
C SER A 183 -17.10 75.01 -23.57
N GLN A 184 -15.99 75.00 -24.32
CA GLN A 184 -15.47 76.20 -24.97
C GLN A 184 -16.40 76.70 -26.08
N ALA A 185 -16.99 75.81 -26.87
CA ALA A 185 -17.97 76.16 -27.90
C ALA A 185 -19.24 76.78 -27.29
N ASP A 186 -19.77 76.22 -26.21
CA ASP A 186 -20.93 76.77 -25.48
C ASP A 186 -20.63 78.16 -24.89
N GLN A 187 -19.40 78.37 -24.37
CA GLN A 187 -18.96 79.70 -23.91
C GLN A 187 -18.77 80.71 -25.04
N ALA A 188 -18.27 80.28 -26.19
CA ALA A 188 -18.12 81.14 -27.37
C ALA A 188 -19.49 81.58 -27.92
N VAL A 189 -20.46 80.66 -27.99
CA VAL A 189 -21.84 80.98 -28.40
C VAL A 189 -22.50 81.95 -27.43
N THR A 190 -22.36 81.73 -26.12
CA THR A 190 -22.91 82.67 -25.12
C THR A 190 -22.20 84.02 -25.09
N ARG A 191 -20.93 84.12 -25.48
CA ARG A 191 -20.25 85.41 -25.74
C ARG A 191 -20.81 86.13 -26.97
N PHE A 192 -21.08 85.39 -28.05
CA PHE A 192 -21.70 85.95 -29.27
C PHE A 192 -23.13 86.45 -29.05
N LEU A 193 -23.90 85.79 -28.17
CA LEU A 193 -25.27 86.20 -27.83
C LEU A 193 -25.34 87.32 -26.77
N ARG A 194 -24.22 87.66 -26.12
CA ARG A 194 -24.12 88.74 -25.12
C ARG A 194 -23.45 90.01 -25.65
N ALA A 195 -22.86 89.96 -26.85
CA ALA A 195 -22.38 91.11 -27.61
C ALA A 195 -23.49 91.61 -28.54
#